data_AF-A0A496AIG3-F1
#
_entry.id   AF-A0A496AIG3-F1
#
_cell.length_a   1.000
_cell.length_b   1.000
_cell.length_c   1.000
_cell.angle_alpha   90.00
_cell.angle_beta   90.00
_cell.angle_gamma   90.00
#
_symmetry.space_group_name_H-M   'P 1'
#
loop_
_entity.id
_entity.type
_entity.pdbx_description
1 polymer ?
#
loop_
_entity_poly.entity_id
_entity_poly.type
_entity_poly.pdbx_seq_one_letter_code
_entity_poly.pdbx_strand_id
1 'polypeptide(L)'
;MAINYDFIAYCSKISPSNWIIGMKSLYGEVPLDIVIPNERTSPDPNPNEPEIVGVVTTEGIERESTDGLELYRYLRQLNPKKNDVFGYNEVVIRNIHSHLSNLRVNEELRVQVTYTQRKEPYTLFSYHIKLLGIFQKSDDETADTTDETDTPHTQEDHTPSPRQTTPDRQTTPDNKPEQQLYKTTNTLEKLITFTQNLQEELKQAKRDLAAMVDKVEKLENERQHFREMQDVVQDVFEQLTQLETLDARIQYLEADRHQFQDFQQSLQKFLVVLNQQAQTLLQDQDDDPSTQ
;
A
#
# COMPACT_ATOMS: atom_id res chain seq x y z
N MET A 1 24.09 -3.87 0.31
CA MET A 1 23.39 -4.42 -0.86
C MET A 1 21.95 -4.70 -0.44
N ALA A 2 20.98 -4.09 -1.10
CA ALA A 2 19.56 -4.29 -0.80
C ALA A 2 18.96 -5.22 -1.86
N ILE A 3 18.16 -6.19 -1.42
CA ILE A 3 17.43 -7.10 -2.32
C ILE A 3 16.02 -6.55 -2.46
N ASN A 4 15.59 -6.35 -3.70
CA ASN A 4 14.25 -5.86 -4.03
C ASN A 4 13.56 -6.84 -4.97
N TYR A 5 12.34 -7.24 -4.64
CA TYR A 5 11.49 -8.04 -5.52
C TYR A 5 10.15 -7.36 -5.69
N ASP A 6 9.71 -7.27 -6.94
CA ASP A 6 8.46 -6.63 -7.33
C ASP A 6 7.54 -7.64 -8.01
N PHE A 7 6.31 -7.75 -7.50
CA PHE A 7 5.28 -8.61 -8.08
C PHE A 7 3.90 -7.97 -7.97
N ILE A 8 3.00 -8.38 -8.85
CA ILE A 8 1.58 -8.03 -8.83
C ILE A 8 0.81 -9.20 -8.23
N ALA A 9 -0.04 -8.93 -7.25
CA ALA A 9 -1.10 -9.82 -6.84
C ALA A 9 -2.44 -9.26 -7.36
N TYR A 10 -3.29 -10.11 -7.90
CA TYR A 10 -4.58 -9.69 -8.45
C TYR A 10 -5.70 -10.64 -8.07
N CYS A 11 -6.91 -10.10 -8.07
CA CYS A 11 -8.13 -10.84 -7.79
C CYS A 11 -9.20 -10.44 -8.80
N SER A 12 -9.65 -11.39 -9.61
CA SER A 12 -10.68 -11.22 -10.63
C SER A 12 -11.95 -11.94 -10.23
N LYS A 13 -13.10 -11.29 -10.37
CA LYS A 13 -14.40 -11.89 -10.10
C LYS A 13 -14.98 -12.45 -11.39
N ILE A 14 -14.92 -13.77 -11.57
CA ILE A 14 -15.48 -14.43 -12.77
C ILE A 14 -16.99 -14.61 -12.64
N SER A 15 -17.47 -14.90 -11.43
CA SER A 15 -18.88 -15.17 -11.18
C SER A 15 -19.28 -14.66 -9.78
N PRO A 16 -20.57 -14.71 -9.40
CA PRO A 16 -21.00 -14.32 -8.05
C PRO A 16 -20.29 -15.09 -6.92
N SER A 17 -19.85 -16.32 -7.18
CA SER A 17 -19.21 -17.21 -6.20
C SER A 17 -17.76 -17.56 -6.52
N ASN A 18 -17.30 -17.33 -7.77
CA ASN A 18 -15.98 -17.78 -8.22
C ASN A 18 -15.08 -16.59 -8.54
N TRP A 19 -13.86 -16.70 -8.06
CA TRP A 19 -12.82 -15.70 -8.16
C TRP A 19 -11.56 -16.37 -8.71
N ILE A 20 -10.78 -15.64 -9.51
CA ILE A 20 -9.38 -16.00 -9.80
C ILE A 20 -8.52 -15.12 -8.92
N ILE A 21 -7.60 -15.74 -8.20
CA ILE A 21 -6.57 -15.03 -7.48
C ILE A 21 -5.25 -15.48 -8.07
N GLY A 22 -4.42 -14.51 -8.42
CA GLY A 22 -3.11 -14.83 -8.95
C GLY A 22 -2.03 -13.84 -8.59
N MET A 23 -0.81 -14.25 -8.86
CA MET A 23 0.38 -13.42 -8.75
C MET A 23 1.15 -13.44 -10.05
N LYS A 24 1.88 -12.37 -10.35
CA LYS A 24 2.80 -12.30 -11.50
C LYS A 24 4.01 -11.46 -11.12
N SER A 25 5.22 -11.97 -11.34
CA SER A 25 6.43 -11.16 -11.12
C SER A 25 6.48 -10.02 -12.15
N LEU A 26 6.94 -8.84 -11.71
CA LEU A 26 7.14 -7.70 -12.62
C LEU A 26 8.48 -7.80 -13.34
N TYR A 27 9.52 -8.21 -12.61
CA TYR A 27 10.87 -8.36 -13.14
C TYR A 27 11.56 -9.54 -12.47
N GLY A 28 12.13 -10.43 -13.30
CA GLY A 28 12.94 -11.54 -12.83
C GLY A 28 12.17 -12.58 -12.01
N GLU A 29 12.96 -13.38 -11.32
CA GLU A 29 12.55 -14.52 -10.52
C GLU A 29 12.25 -14.08 -9.08
N VAL A 30 11.01 -14.26 -8.62
CA VAL A 30 10.62 -13.95 -7.24
C VAL A 30 10.57 -15.25 -6.43
N PRO A 31 11.36 -15.38 -5.35
CA PRO A 31 11.32 -16.53 -4.47
C PRO A 31 9.94 -16.76 -3.84
N LEU A 32 9.42 -18.00 -3.90
CA LEU A 32 8.10 -18.35 -3.37
C LEU A 32 7.94 -18.13 -1.85
N ASP A 33 9.02 -18.15 -1.07
CA ASP A 33 9.03 -17.85 0.37
C ASP A 33 8.69 -16.38 0.67
N ILE A 34 8.90 -15.49 -0.30
CA ILE A 34 8.48 -14.08 -0.24
C ILE A 34 7.01 -13.95 -0.60
N VAL A 35 6.53 -14.81 -1.51
CA VAL A 35 5.17 -14.70 -2.08
C VAL A 35 4.14 -15.57 -1.37
N ILE A 36 4.52 -16.62 -0.64
CA ILE A 36 3.62 -17.45 0.18
C ILE A 36 4.12 -17.42 1.62
N PRO A 37 3.63 -16.50 2.45
CA PRO A 37 3.97 -16.51 3.85
C PRO A 37 3.14 -17.57 4.59
N ASN A 38 3.67 -18.77 4.85
CA ASN A 38 3.14 -19.66 5.90
C ASN A 38 4.23 -20.52 6.58
N GLU A 39 4.07 -20.71 7.90
CA GLU A 39 4.79 -21.61 8.82
C GLU A 39 6.16 -21.22 9.40
N ARG A 40 6.43 -19.93 9.66
CA ARG A 40 7.41 -19.56 10.72
C ARG A 40 6.72 -19.18 12.02
N THR A 41 5.94 -20.12 12.55
CA THR A 41 5.49 -20.07 13.96
C THR A 41 5.41 -21.46 14.60
N SER A 42 6.32 -22.38 14.27
CA SER A 42 6.71 -23.43 15.20
C SER A 42 8.06 -23.03 15.83
N PRO A 43 8.15 -22.87 17.16
CA PRO A 43 9.41 -22.61 17.84
C PRO A 43 10.30 -23.86 17.93
N ASP A 44 9.84 -25.01 17.43
CA ASP A 44 10.60 -26.26 17.32
C ASP A 44 10.86 -26.59 15.85
N PRO A 45 12.13 -26.64 15.40
CA PRO A 45 12.48 -27.12 14.08
C PRO A 45 12.27 -28.64 14.05
N ASN A 46 11.18 -29.11 13.46
CA ASN A 46 11.00 -30.52 13.17
C ASN A 46 11.96 -30.90 12.01
N PRO A 47 12.94 -31.79 12.22
CA PRO A 47 13.97 -32.11 11.21
C PRO A 47 13.44 -32.95 10.02
N ASN A 48 12.14 -33.22 9.96
CA ASN A 48 11.50 -34.07 8.95
C ASN A 48 10.42 -33.33 8.11
N GLU A 49 10.21 -32.03 8.31
CA GLU A 49 9.43 -31.24 7.36
C GLU A 49 10.33 -30.88 6.17
N PRO A 50 9.91 -31.16 4.92
CA PRO A 50 10.69 -30.77 3.76
C PRO A 50 10.76 -29.23 3.74
N GLU A 51 11.98 -28.72 3.93
CA GLU A 51 12.30 -27.31 3.75
C GLU A 51 11.88 -26.93 2.32
N ILE A 52 10.82 -26.13 2.18
CA ILE A 52 10.35 -25.66 0.88
C ILE A 52 11.32 -24.57 0.42
N VAL A 53 12.50 -24.99 -0.02
CA VAL A 53 13.56 -24.15 -0.58
C VAL A 53 13.32 -24.01 -2.08
N GLY A 54 13.16 -22.76 -2.53
CA GLY A 54 13.58 -22.35 -3.87
C GLY A 54 12.78 -22.92 -5.05
N VAL A 55 11.46 -22.94 -4.99
CA VAL A 55 10.67 -22.96 -6.23
C VAL A 55 10.49 -21.52 -6.68
N VAL A 56 10.92 -21.25 -7.90
CA VAL A 56 11.02 -19.91 -8.48
C VAL A 56 9.96 -19.83 -9.56
N THR A 57 9.02 -18.89 -9.46
CA THR A 57 7.96 -18.76 -10.45
C THR A 57 8.22 -17.57 -11.36
N THR A 58 8.58 -17.84 -12.61
CA THR A 58 8.51 -16.89 -13.73
C THR A 58 7.09 -16.83 -14.31
N GLU A 59 6.31 -17.89 -14.13
CA GLU A 59 4.93 -18.00 -14.58
C GLU A 59 3.98 -17.57 -13.46
N GLY A 60 2.97 -16.77 -13.82
CA GLY A 60 2.01 -16.28 -12.85
C GLY A 60 1.26 -17.44 -12.20
N ILE A 61 1.23 -17.50 -10.87
CA ILE A 61 0.47 -18.53 -10.17
C ILE A 61 -0.96 -18.06 -10.14
N GLU A 62 -1.83 -18.75 -10.87
CA GLU A 62 -3.27 -18.50 -10.90
C GLU A 62 -4.01 -19.64 -10.22
N ARG A 63 -4.98 -19.29 -9.38
CA ARG A 63 -5.82 -20.26 -8.70
C ARG A 63 -7.27 -19.77 -8.65
N GLU A 64 -8.19 -20.68 -8.89
CA GLU A 64 -9.60 -20.46 -8.62
C GLU A 64 -9.89 -20.54 -7.12
N SER A 65 -10.66 -19.56 -6.64
CA SER A 65 -11.09 -19.45 -5.26
C SER A 65 -12.58 -19.20 -5.16
N THR A 66 -13.19 -19.74 -4.11
CA THR A 66 -14.56 -19.44 -3.71
C THR A 66 -14.63 -18.29 -2.70
N ASP A 67 -13.48 -17.78 -2.23
CA ASP A 67 -13.38 -16.73 -1.22
C ASP A 67 -12.84 -15.42 -1.83
N GLY A 68 -13.73 -14.46 -2.09
CA GLY A 68 -13.34 -13.15 -2.63
C GLY A 68 -12.48 -12.30 -1.71
N LEU A 69 -12.30 -12.69 -0.44
CA LEU A 69 -11.44 -12.01 0.53
C LEU A 69 -10.08 -12.70 0.72
N GLU A 70 -9.76 -13.74 -0.05
CA GLU A 70 -8.48 -14.44 0.06
C GLU A 70 -7.29 -13.53 -0.28
N LEU A 71 -7.40 -12.64 -1.30
CA LEU A 71 -6.38 -11.62 -1.58
C LEU A 71 -6.17 -10.68 -0.37
N TYR A 72 -7.24 -10.29 0.32
CA TYR A 72 -7.14 -9.47 1.51
C TYR A 72 -6.41 -10.19 2.65
N ARG A 73 -6.72 -11.47 2.89
CA ARG A 73 -6.04 -12.29 3.92
C ARG A 73 -4.58 -12.50 3.59
N TYR A 74 -4.27 -12.70 2.32
CA TYR A 74 -2.91 -12.80 1.81
C TYR A 74 -2.09 -11.54 2.13
N LEU A 75 -2.60 -10.36 1.76
CA LEU A 75 -1.92 -9.09 2.07
C LEU A 75 -1.78 -8.84 3.57
N ARG A 76 -2.72 -9.34 4.38
CA ARG A 76 -2.64 -9.32 5.85
C ARG A 76 -1.56 -10.22 6.41
N GLN A 77 -1.27 -11.36 5.78
CA GLN A 77 -0.17 -12.22 6.17
C GLN A 77 1.19 -11.59 5.86
N LEU A 78 1.30 -10.86 4.74
CA LEU A 78 2.51 -10.11 4.39
C LEU A 78 2.77 -8.92 5.34
N ASN A 79 1.71 -8.28 5.85
CA ASN A 79 1.80 -7.17 6.80
C ASN A 79 1.16 -7.54 8.17
N PRO A 80 1.78 -8.45 8.95
CA PRO A 80 1.23 -8.84 10.25
C PRO A 80 1.26 -7.63 11.18
N LYS A 81 0.13 -7.37 11.86
CA LYS A 81 -0.04 -6.29 12.83
C LYS A 81 0.91 -6.47 14.02
N LYS A 82 2.18 -6.07 13.87
CA LYS A 82 3.18 -6.07 14.94
C LYS A 82 3.44 -4.67 15.50
N ASN A 83 3.06 -3.62 14.77
CA ASN A 83 3.23 -2.24 15.20
C ASN A 83 1.88 -1.54 15.29
N ASP A 84 1.60 -0.94 16.45
CA ASP A 84 0.39 -0.19 16.82
C ASP A 84 0.22 1.14 16.03
N VAL A 85 1.12 1.42 15.10
CA VAL A 85 1.10 2.62 14.26
C VAL A 85 0.34 2.31 12.98
N PHE A 86 -0.71 3.10 12.70
CA PHE A 86 -1.43 3.09 11.42
C PHE A 86 -0.48 3.41 10.26
N GLY A 87 0.16 2.38 9.71
CA GLY A 87 1.09 2.50 8.59
C GLY A 87 0.38 2.65 7.25
N TYR A 88 1.10 3.15 6.24
CA TYR A 88 0.60 3.28 4.86
C TYR A 88 -0.05 1.98 4.33
N ASN A 89 0.61 0.84 4.54
CA ASN A 89 0.08 -0.47 4.13
C ASN A 89 -1.28 -0.79 4.75
N GLU A 90 -1.54 -0.38 6.00
CA GLU A 90 -2.83 -0.64 6.66
C GLU A 90 -3.98 0.09 5.97
N VAL A 91 -3.75 1.36 5.58
CA VAL A 91 -4.72 2.17 4.85
C VAL A 91 -4.99 1.54 3.48
N VAL A 92 -3.94 1.12 2.77
CA VAL A 92 -4.06 0.49 1.45
C VAL A 92 -4.79 -0.86 1.53
N ILE A 93 -4.43 -1.73 2.49
CA ILE A 93 -5.09 -3.03 2.68
C ILE A 93 -6.58 -2.84 3.03
N ARG A 94 -6.92 -1.85 3.87
CA ARG A 94 -8.33 -1.52 4.17
C ARG A 94 -9.06 -1.01 2.93
N ASN A 95 -8.41 -0.21 2.10
CA ASN A 95 -9.01 0.27 0.85
C ASN A 95 -9.27 -0.90 -0.12
N ILE A 96 -8.30 -1.81 -0.26
CA ILE A 96 -8.44 -3.03 -1.06
C ILE A 96 -9.62 -3.87 -0.58
N HIS A 97 -9.80 -4.05 0.73
CA HIS A 97 -10.96 -4.76 1.28
C HIS A 97 -12.30 -4.16 0.80
N SER A 98 -12.44 -2.84 0.87
CA SER A 98 -13.65 -2.13 0.42
C SER A 98 -13.88 -2.28 -1.09
N HIS A 99 -12.81 -2.30 -1.89
CA HIS A 99 -12.91 -2.51 -3.33
C HIS A 99 -13.25 -3.96 -3.70
N LEU A 100 -12.67 -4.94 -3.01
CA LEU A 100 -12.98 -6.36 -3.22
C LEU A 100 -14.46 -6.66 -2.95
N SER A 101 -15.05 -6.09 -1.90
CA SER A 101 -16.47 -6.27 -1.62
C SER A 101 -17.39 -5.66 -2.69
N ASN A 102 -16.92 -4.64 -3.41
CA ASN A 102 -17.68 -3.92 -4.43
C ASN A 102 -17.35 -4.32 -5.86
N LEU A 103 -16.45 -5.29 -6.06
CA LEU A 103 -15.97 -5.73 -7.37
C LEU A 103 -17.13 -6.37 -8.17
N ARG A 104 -17.32 -5.92 -9.41
CA ARG A 104 -18.32 -6.47 -10.33
C ARG A 104 -17.78 -7.71 -11.04
N VAL A 105 -18.68 -8.47 -11.65
CA VAL A 105 -18.30 -9.62 -12.49
C VAL A 105 -17.51 -9.11 -13.70
N ASN A 106 -16.44 -9.81 -14.06
CA ASN A 106 -15.45 -9.45 -15.09
C ASN A 106 -14.60 -8.21 -14.75
N GLU A 107 -14.53 -7.82 -13.47
CA GLU A 107 -13.55 -6.86 -12.99
C GLU A 107 -12.41 -7.58 -12.26
N GLU A 108 -11.22 -7.00 -12.35
CA GLU A 108 -9.99 -7.47 -11.73
C GLU A 108 -9.34 -6.34 -10.93
N LEU A 109 -9.12 -6.58 -9.65
CA LEU A 109 -8.37 -5.70 -8.78
C LEU A 109 -6.90 -6.09 -8.80
N ARG A 110 -5.99 -5.15 -9.10
CA ARG A 110 -4.53 -5.37 -9.13
C ARG A 110 -3.82 -4.62 -8.01
N VAL A 111 -2.86 -5.27 -7.38
CA VAL A 111 -2.05 -4.75 -6.28
C VAL A 111 -0.59 -5.01 -6.59
N GLN A 112 0.26 -3.99 -6.50
CA GLN A 112 1.70 -4.14 -6.56
C GLN A 112 2.24 -4.34 -5.14
N VAL A 113 3.12 -5.33 -4.99
CA VAL A 113 3.83 -5.62 -3.76
C VAL A 113 5.33 -5.55 -4.03
N THR A 114 6.01 -4.73 -3.25
CA THR A 114 7.47 -4.58 -3.29
C THR A 114 8.05 -5.10 -1.99
N TYR A 115 8.86 -6.15 -2.06
CA TYR A 115 9.68 -6.63 -0.95
C TYR A 115 11.03 -5.90 -0.97
N THR A 116 11.47 -5.42 0.18
CA THR A 116 12.79 -4.79 0.36
C THR A 116 13.50 -5.41 1.55
N GLN A 117 14.69 -5.98 1.34
CA GLN A 117 15.55 -6.48 2.41
C GLN A 117 16.86 -5.69 2.46
N ARG A 118 17.15 -5.10 3.62
CA ARG A 118 18.41 -4.41 3.91
C ARG A 118 19.27 -5.24 4.87
N LYS A 119 20.57 -5.35 4.60
CA LYS A 119 21.57 -5.91 5.54
C LYS A 119 21.91 -4.89 6.64
N GLU A 120 20.93 -4.48 7.44
CA GLU A 120 21.12 -3.60 8.60
C GLU A 120 20.57 -4.25 9.88
N PRO A 121 21.05 -3.86 11.08
CA PRO A 121 20.88 -4.68 12.28
C PRO A 121 19.45 -4.74 12.83
N TYR A 122 18.54 -3.84 12.40
CA TYR A 122 17.28 -3.60 13.11
C TYR A 122 16.00 -3.78 12.28
N THR A 123 16.07 -3.91 10.95
CA THR A 123 14.91 -4.32 10.13
C THR A 123 15.33 -5.34 9.07
N LEU A 124 14.94 -6.60 9.27
CA LEU A 124 15.36 -7.71 8.41
C LEU A 124 14.75 -7.67 6.99
N PHE A 125 13.55 -7.09 6.83
CA PHE A 125 12.88 -6.87 5.56
C PHE A 125 11.58 -6.08 5.76
N SER A 126 11.04 -5.49 4.70
CA SER A 126 9.72 -4.84 4.68
C SER A 126 8.98 -5.10 3.38
N TYR A 127 7.65 -5.08 3.44
CA TYR A 127 6.77 -5.09 2.28
C TYR A 127 6.16 -3.70 2.10
N HIS A 128 6.09 -3.22 0.87
CA HIS A 128 5.35 -2.03 0.48
C HIS A 128 4.21 -2.43 -0.46
N ILE A 129 2.97 -2.09 -0.10
CA ILE A 129 1.77 -2.53 -0.81
C ILE A 129 1.09 -1.32 -1.44
N LYS A 130 0.87 -1.37 -2.75
CA LYS A 130 0.24 -0.30 -3.54
C LYS A 130 -0.92 -0.84 -4.34
N LEU A 131 -2.11 -0.26 -4.17
CA LEU A 131 -3.26 -0.54 -5.03
C LEU A 131 -3.04 0.11 -6.41
N LEU A 132 -3.10 -0.68 -7.49
CA LEU A 132 -2.99 -0.19 -8.86
C LEU A 132 -4.34 0.27 -9.41
N GLY A 133 -5.42 -0.44 -9.05
CA GLY A 133 -6.78 -0.09 -9.46
C GLY A 133 -7.64 -1.32 -9.78
N ILE A 134 -8.81 -1.04 -10.33
CA ILE A 134 -9.75 -2.03 -10.86
C ILE A 134 -9.73 -1.93 -12.39
N PHE A 135 -9.60 -3.07 -13.05
CA PHE A 135 -9.50 -3.20 -14.50
C PHE A 135 -10.62 -4.11 -14.99
N GLN A 136 -11.20 -3.81 -16.14
CA GLN A 136 -12.17 -4.69 -16.76
C GLN A 136 -11.43 -5.76 -17.54
N LYS A 137 -11.73 -7.03 -17.27
CA LYS A 137 -11.16 -8.15 -18.01
C LYS A 137 -11.89 -8.21 -19.36
N SER A 138 -11.33 -7.54 -20.38
CA SER A 138 -11.70 -7.80 -21.76
C SER A 138 -11.17 -9.17 -22.16
N ASP A 139 -11.95 -9.97 -22.88
CA ASP A 139 -11.62 -11.34 -23.31
C ASP A 139 -10.38 -11.45 -24.24
N ASP A 140 -9.57 -10.39 -24.41
CA ASP A 140 -8.45 -10.30 -25.34
C ASP A 140 -7.07 -10.34 -24.65
N GLU A 141 -6.77 -11.44 -23.96
CA GLU A 141 -5.37 -11.87 -23.76
C GLU A 141 -5.18 -13.28 -24.33
N THR A 142 -5.48 -13.44 -25.63
CA THR A 142 -4.87 -14.45 -26.50
C THR A 142 -4.40 -13.80 -27.80
N ALA A 143 -3.39 -12.93 -27.71
CA ALA A 143 -2.67 -12.48 -28.89
C ALA A 143 -1.47 -13.40 -29.12
N ASP A 144 -1.70 -14.50 -29.84
CA ASP A 144 -0.65 -15.13 -30.64
C ASP A 144 -1.18 -15.40 -32.06
N THR A 145 -0.59 -14.66 -33.01
CA THR A 145 -0.48 -14.81 -34.47
C THR A 145 -1.68 -14.80 -35.46
N THR A 146 -1.48 -13.92 -36.46
CA THR A 146 -1.78 -13.97 -37.92
C THR A 146 -3.10 -13.45 -38.52
N ASP A 147 -2.99 -12.23 -39.04
CA ASP A 147 -3.21 -11.74 -40.43
C ASP A 147 -4.55 -11.84 -41.19
N GLU A 148 -4.93 -10.63 -41.68
CA GLU A 148 -5.68 -10.25 -42.89
C GLU A 148 -7.12 -10.78 -43.08
N THR A 149 -8.14 -10.04 -43.54
CA THR A 149 -8.18 -8.91 -44.49
C THR A 149 -9.54 -8.14 -44.39
N ASP A 150 -9.48 -6.87 -44.78
CA ASP A 150 -10.50 -6.06 -45.49
C ASP A 150 -11.77 -5.46 -44.82
N THR A 151 -11.75 -4.12 -44.85
CA THR A 151 -12.73 -3.03 -44.60
C THR A 151 -14.02 -3.05 -45.47
N PRO A 152 -14.88 -1.99 -45.50
CA PRO A 152 -15.79 -1.43 -44.47
C PRO A 152 -17.23 -1.19 -45.03
N HIS A 153 -18.27 -0.93 -44.21
CA HIS A 153 -19.44 -0.16 -44.69
C HIS A 153 -20.27 0.52 -43.58
N THR A 154 -20.50 1.82 -43.79
CA THR A 154 -21.44 2.71 -43.10
C THR A 154 -22.72 2.79 -43.93
N GLN A 155 -23.92 2.66 -43.34
CA GLN A 155 -25.07 3.57 -43.53
C GLN A 155 -26.38 3.08 -42.87
N GLU A 156 -26.96 4.01 -42.11
CA GLU A 156 -28.35 4.37 -41.78
C GLU A 156 -29.49 3.67 -42.57
N ASP A 157 -30.59 3.26 -41.92
CA ASP A 157 -31.83 4.07 -41.73
C ASP A 157 -33.06 3.21 -41.31
N HIS A 158 -34.04 3.87 -40.67
CA HIS A 158 -35.47 3.52 -40.46
C HIS A 158 -36.01 3.04 -39.07
N THR A 159 -36.24 4.03 -38.18
CA THR A 159 -37.49 4.50 -37.48
C THR A 159 -38.77 3.62 -37.26
N PRO A 160 -39.70 4.01 -36.34
CA PRO A 160 -40.37 3.12 -35.35
C PRO A 160 -41.93 3.14 -35.36
N SER A 161 -42.59 2.35 -34.46
CA SER A 161 -43.95 2.41 -33.81
C SER A 161 -45.19 2.94 -34.58
N PRO A 162 -46.47 2.48 -34.38
CA PRO A 162 -47.22 2.51 -33.09
C PRO A 162 -48.49 1.59 -32.95
N ARG A 163 -49.24 1.63 -31.81
CA ARG A 163 -50.71 1.93 -31.72
C ARG A 163 -51.35 1.73 -30.32
N GLN A 164 -52.07 2.77 -29.88
CA GLN A 164 -53.16 2.80 -28.88
C GLN A 164 -54.53 2.53 -29.54
N THR A 165 -55.50 2.00 -28.80
CA THR A 165 -56.96 2.22 -29.00
C THR A 165 -57.75 1.97 -27.70
N THR A 166 -58.64 2.89 -27.35
CA THR A 166 -59.78 2.83 -26.38
C THR A 166 -61.11 2.76 -27.18
N PRO A 167 -62.34 2.80 -26.61
CA PRO A 167 -62.93 2.37 -25.31
C PRO A 167 -64.21 1.50 -25.51
N ASP A 168 -64.85 1.01 -24.43
CA ASP A 168 -66.27 0.60 -24.49
C ASP A 168 -67.07 1.02 -23.25
N ARG A 169 -68.33 1.42 -23.47
CA ARG A 169 -69.25 2.09 -22.55
C ARG A 169 -70.45 1.19 -22.28
N GLN A 170 -70.79 0.91 -21.01
CA GLN A 170 -72.13 0.44 -20.64
C GLN A 170 -72.57 0.90 -19.24
N THR A 171 -73.59 1.77 -19.26
CA THR A 171 -74.76 1.88 -18.36
C THR A 171 -74.63 1.72 -16.83
N THR A 172 -74.90 2.81 -16.12
CA THR A 172 -75.43 2.90 -14.73
C THR A 172 -76.87 2.34 -14.63
N PRO A 173 -77.37 1.87 -13.46
CA PRO A 173 -77.80 2.80 -12.40
C PRO A 173 -77.67 2.34 -10.92
N ASP A 174 -77.61 3.38 -10.08
CA ASP A 174 -78.07 3.49 -8.68
C ASP A 174 -77.47 2.70 -7.50
N ASN A 175 -77.34 3.46 -6.40
CA ASN A 175 -76.94 3.14 -5.02
C ASN A 175 -75.44 2.94 -4.74
N LYS A 176 -74.82 3.97 -4.13
CA LYS A 176 -74.05 3.90 -2.86
C LYS A 176 -73.22 5.18 -2.60
N PRO A 177 -73.77 6.20 -1.92
CA PRO A 177 -72.94 7.22 -1.28
C PRO A 177 -71.96 6.61 -0.25
N GLU A 178 -72.25 5.43 0.30
CA GLU A 178 -71.39 4.74 1.25
C GLU A 178 -70.06 4.25 0.64
N GLN A 179 -70.03 3.77 -0.60
CA GLN A 179 -68.80 3.26 -1.23
C GLN A 179 -67.76 4.35 -1.56
N GLN A 180 -68.19 5.59 -1.75
CA GLN A 180 -67.27 6.71 -1.93
C GLN A 180 -66.68 7.17 -0.58
N LEU A 181 -67.49 7.18 0.49
CA LEU A 181 -67.02 7.44 1.85
C LEU A 181 -65.97 6.43 2.33
N TYR A 182 -66.16 5.13 2.06
CA TYR A 182 -65.15 4.10 2.40
C TYR A 182 -63.85 4.22 1.59
N LYS A 183 -63.91 4.72 0.35
CA LYS A 183 -62.72 4.95 -0.47
C LYS A 183 -61.96 6.21 -0.04
N THR A 184 -62.67 7.28 0.32
CA THR A 184 -62.03 8.51 0.85
C THR A 184 -61.44 8.27 2.23
N THR A 185 -62.08 7.51 3.12
CA THR A 185 -61.49 7.13 4.41
C THR A 185 -60.26 6.24 4.27
N ASN A 186 -60.27 5.26 3.35
CA ASN A 186 -59.07 4.44 3.06
C ASN A 186 -57.89 5.26 2.53
N THR A 187 -58.19 6.29 1.72
CA THR A 187 -57.16 7.20 1.19
C THR A 187 -56.62 8.13 2.28
N LEU A 188 -57.50 8.59 3.18
CA LEU A 188 -57.12 9.41 4.33
C LEU A 188 -56.24 8.62 5.32
N GLU A 189 -56.61 7.38 5.62
CA GLU A 189 -55.82 6.47 6.47
C GLU A 189 -54.43 6.20 5.87
N LYS A 190 -54.34 6.01 4.55
CA LYS A 190 -53.05 5.90 3.85
C LYS A 190 -52.22 7.19 3.93
N LEU A 191 -52.85 8.35 3.85
CA LEU A 191 -52.15 9.63 4.00
C LEU A 191 -51.67 9.87 5.43
N ILE A 192 -52.46 9.47 6.43
CA ILE A 192 -52.11 9.57 7.85
C ILE A 192 -50.95 8.62 8.17
N THR A 193 -51.00 7.37 7.71
CA THR A 193 -49.90 6.41 7.90
C THR A 193 -48.63 6.84 7.17
N PHE A 194 -48.77 7.39 5.96
CA PHE A 194 -47.63 7.97 5.23
C PHE A 194 -47.00 9.15 5.98
N THR A 195 -47.81 10.08 6.50
CA THR A 195 -47.28 11.23 7.25
C THR A 195 -46.67 10.83 8.59
N GLN A 196 -47.20 9.81 9.26
CA GLN A 196 -46.61 9.22 10.46
C GLN A 196 -45.24 8.58 10.17
N ASN A 197 -45.14 7.79 9.09
CA ASN A 197 -43.86 7.22 8.66
C ASN A 197 -42.83 8.31 8.34
N LEU A 198 -43.25 9.37 7.65
CA LEU A 198 -42.37 10.50 7.31
C LEU A 198 -41.89 11.24 8.57
N GLN A 199 -42.73 11.36 9.60
CA GLN A 199 -42.34 11.92 10.89
C GLN A 199 -41.35 11.01 11.64
N GLU A 200 -41.53 9.69 11.57
CA GLU A 200 -40.58 8.73 12.16
C GLU A 200 -39.23 8.75 11.45
N GLU A 201 -39.23 8.77 10.11
CA GLU A 201 -38.01 8.91 9.30
C GLU A 201 -37.29 10.23 9.60
N LEU A 202 -38.01 11.35 9.70
CA LEU A 202 -37.43 12.64 10.04
C LEU A 202 -36.83 12.63 11.46
N LYS A 203 -37.53 12.00 12.42
CA LYS A 203 -37.02 11.83 13.79
C LYS A 203 -35.76 10.96 13.81
N GLN A 204 -35.71 9.92 12.98
CA GLN A 204 -34.55 9.05 12.86
C GLN A 204 -33.37 9.78 12.21
N ALA A 205 -33.60 10.46 11.09
CA ALA A 205 -32.60 11.27 10.41
C ALA A 205 -32.02 12.35 11.33
N LYS A 206 -32.84 12.98 12.19
CA LYS A 206 -32.36 13.95 13.19
C LYS A 206 -31.42 13.31 14.22
N ARG A 207 -31.70 12.08 14.68
CA ARG A 207 -30.81 11.36 15.60
C ARG A 207 -29.51 10.96 14.92
N ASP A 208 -29.60 10.48 13.69
CA ASP A 208 -28.43 10.06 12.91
C ASP A 208 -27.52 11.27 12.61
N LEU A 209 -28.12 12.42 12.32
CA LEU A 209 -27.38 13.67 12.13
C LEU A 209 -26.70 14.13 13.42
N ALA A 210 -27.36 14.04 14.58
CA ALA A 210 -26.74 14.33 15.87
C ALA A 210 -25.54 13.40 16.15
N ALA A 211 -25.70 12.10 15.91
CA ALA A 211 -24.61 11.13 16.06
C ALA A 211 -23.45 11.37 15.08
N MET A 212 -23.74 11.90 13.88
CA MET A 212 -22.72 12.29 12.92
C MET A 212 -21.96 13.54 13.38
N VAL A 213 -22.64 14.53 13.96
CA VAL A 213 -22.01 15.73 14.54
C VAL A 213 -21.04 15.34 15.66
N ASP A 214 -21.46 14.46 16.59
CA ASP A 214 -20.58 13.98 17.67
C ASP A 214 -19.34 13.25 17.15
N LYS A 215 -19.47 12.53 16.02
CA LYS A 215 -18.33 11.88 15.36
C LYS A 215 -17.40 12.89 14.70
N VAL A 216 -17.94 13.94 14.09
CA VAL A 216 -17.15 15.00 13.48
C VAL A 216 -16.35 15.74 14.55
N GLU A 217 -16.95 16.07 15.69
CA GLU A 217 -16.25 16.73 16.80
C GLU A 217 -15.10 15.87 17.34
N LYS A 218 -15.29 14.55 17.47
CA LYS A 218 -14.20 13.63 17.83
C LYS A 218 -13.07 13.64 16.80
N LEU A 219 -13.40 13.62 15.51
CA LEU A 219 -12.41 13.67 14.44
C LEU A 219 -11.67 15.01 14.40
N GLU A 220 -12.33 16.13 14.73
CA GLU A 220 -11.68 17.43 14.85
C GLU A 220 -10.67 17.47 16.00
N ASN A 221 -11.03 16.89 17.16
CA ASN A 221 -10.13 16.75 18.30
C ASN A 221 -8.93 15.85 17.98
N GLU A 222 -9.16 14.71 17.32
CA GLU A 222 -8.06 13.84 16.86
C GLU A 222 -7.17 14.56 15.85
N ARG A 223 -7.75 15.33 14.92
CA ARG A 223 -6.97 16.11 13.96
C ARG A 223 -6.11 17.17 14.65
N GLN A 224 -6.61 17.80 15.71
CA GLN A 224 -5.82 18.73 16.50
C GLN A 224 -4.64 18.02 17.17
N HIS A 225 -4.86 16.84 17.74
CA HIS A 225 -3.80 16.02 18.31
C HIS A 225 -2.73 15.61 17.28
N PHE A 226 -3.14 15.27 16.05
CA PHE A 226 -2.19 14.97 14.97
C PHE A 226 -1.30 16.16 14.59
N ARG A 227 -1.81 17.40 14.68
CA ARG A 227 -0.97 18.59 14.45
C ARG A 227 0.08 18.75 15.54
N GLU A 228 -0.31 18.58 16.81
CA GLU A 228 0.63 18.66 17.94
C GLU A 228 1.74 17.61 17.79
N MET A 229 1.39 16.39 17.37
CA MET A 229 2.38 15.35 17.08
C MET A 229 3.27 15.70 15.89
N GLN A 230 2.74 16.34 14.86
CA GLN A 230 3.53 16.82 13.72
C GLN A 230 4.56 17.88 14.16
N ASP A 231 4.18 18.79 15.05
CA ASP A 231 5.09 19.81 15.58
C ASP A 231 6.24 19.14 16.37
N VAL A 232 5.94 18.15 17.22
CA VAL A 232 6.97 17.38 17.93
C VAL A 232 7.90 16.63 16.96
N VAL A 233 7.36 16.04 15.90
CA VAL A 233 8.17 15.35 14.88
C VAL A 233 9.09 16.36 14.17
N GLN A 234 8.61 17.56 13.88
CA GLN A 234 9.42 18.62 13.28
C GLN A 234 10.58 19.03 14.21
N ASP A 235 10.31 19.22 15.51
CA ASP A 235 11.35 19.53 16.51
C ASP A 235 12.42 18.41 16.57
N VAL A 236 12.00 17.14 16.51
CA VAL A 236 12.93 16.00 16.50
C VAL A 236 13.79 16.00 15.23
N PHE A 237 13.22 16.34 14.06
CA PHE A 237 13.99 16.46 12.82
C PHE A 237 15.02 17.59 12.88
N GLU A 238 14.67 18.73 13.47
CA GLU A 238 15.61 19.83 13.66
C GLU A 238 16.76 19.43 14.60
N GLN A 239 16.46 18.74 15.71
CA GLN A 239 17.48 18.22 16.62
C GLN A 239 18.39 17.19 15.95
N LEU A 240 17.84 16.28 15.14
CA LEU A 240 18.61 15.30 14.37
C LEU A 240 19.56 15.99 13.38
N THR A 241 19.07 17.02 12.69
CA THR A 241 19.89 17.80 11.76
C THR A 241 21.05 18.48 12.49
N GLN A 242 20.79 19.07 13.66
CA GLN A 242 21.85 19.65 14.50
C GLN A 242 22.87 18.58 14.92
N LEU A 243 22.42 17.39 15.30
CA LEU A 243 23.30 16.28 15.69
C LEU A 243 24.19 15.82 14.54
N GLU A 244 23.66 15.76 13.32
CA GLU A 244 24.41 15.45 12.10
C GLU A 244 25.51 16.50 11.83
N THR A 245 25.23 17.78 12.05
CA THR A 245 26.27 18.83 11.92
C THR A 245 27.38 18.70 12.97
N LEU A 246 27.06 18.22 14.18
CA LEU A 246 28.05 17.95 15.22
C LEU A 246 28.90 16.73 14.87
N ASP A 247 28.31 15.69 14.28
CA ASP A 247 29.05 14.50 13.82
C ASP A 247 30.05 14.87 12.72
N ALA A 248 29.62 15.65 11.72
CA ALA A 248 30.52 16.16 10.68
C ALA A 248 31.68 17.00 11.27
N ARG A 249 31.41 17.79 12.31
CA ARG A 249 32.44 18.55 13.02
C ARG A 249 33.41 17.65 13.79
N ILE A 250 32.93 16.56 14.40
CA ILE A 250 33.79 15.58 15.09
C ILE A 250 34.72 14.91 14.08
N GLN A 251 34.20 14.46 12.94
CA GLN A 251 35.02 13.85 11.88
C GLN A 251 36.12 14.79 11.38
N TYR A 252 35.81 16.09 11.22
CA TYR A 252 36.82 17.10 10.87
C TYR A 252 37.90 17.22 11.95
N LEU A 253 37.51 17.28 13.23
CA LEU A 253 38.47 17.35 14.35
C LEU A 253 39.33 16.08 14.46
N GLU A 254 38.79 14.91 14.13
CA GLU A 254 39.56 13.66 14.06
C GLU A 254 40.58 13.68 12.93
N ALA A 255 40.21 14.21 11.76
CA ALA A 255 41.15 14.39 10.65
C ALA A 255 42.32 15.33 11.03
N ASP A 256 42.02 16.47 11.67
CA ASP A 256 43.04 17.40 12.17
C ASP A 256 43.95 16.73 13.21
N ARG A 257 43.38 15.92 14.12
CA ARG A 257 44.14 15.16 15.11
C ARG A 257 45.11 14.18 14.45
N HIS A 258 44.69 13.48 13.39
CA HIS A 258 45.56 12.58 12.64
C HIS A 258 46.71 13.33 11.94
N GLN A 259 46.41 14.46 11.30
CA GLN A 259 47.45 15.30 10.68
C GLN A 259 48.48 15.78 11.71
N PHE A 260 48.05 16.15 12.91
CA PHE A 260 48.95 16.57 13.97
C PHE A 260 49.85 15.42 14.45
N GLN A 261 49.32 14.19 14.54
CA GLN A 261 50.12 13.02 14.88
C GLN A 261 51.18 12.71 13.81
N ASP A 262 50.83 12.80 12.53
CA ASP A 262 51.77 12.61 11.42
C ASP A 262 52.87 13.68 11.44
N PHE A 263 52.50 14.93 11.70
CA PHE A 263 53.46 16.02 11.87
C PHE A 263 54.42 15.77 13.04
N GLN A 264 53.91 15.32 14.20
CA GLN A 264 54.74 14.97 15.35
C GLN A 264 55.75 13.86 15.01
N GLN A 265 55.32 12.81 14.29
CA GLN A 265 56.22 11.74 13.86
C GLN A 265 57.28 12.24 12.88
N SER A 266 56.90 13.12 11.93
CA SER A 266 57.83 13.74 11.00
C SER A 266 58.88 14.59 11.72
N LEU A 267 58.45 15.39 12.70
CA LEU A 267 59.34 16.23 13.49
C LEU A 267 60.30 15.39 14.33
N GLN A 268 59.83 14.29 14.94
CA GLN A 268 60.70 13.36 15.65
C GLN A 268 61.76 12.75 14.72
N LYS A 269 61.36 12.27 13.53
CA LYS A 269 62.31 11.74 12.53
C LYS A 269 63.32 12.80 12.11
N PHE A 270 62.87 14.02 11.84
CA PHE A 270 63.74 15.13 11.48
C PHE A 270 64.76 15.45 12.58
N LEU A 271 64.34 15.52 13.84
CA LEU A 271 65.25 15.76 14.97
C LEU A 271 66.27 14.63 15.14
N VAL A 272 65.88 13.37 14.93
CA VAL A 272 66.80 12.23 14.97
C VAL A 272 67.84 12.34 13.86
N VAL A 273 67.41 12.62 12.62
CA VAL A 273 68.32 12.81 11.48
C VAL A 273 69.25 13.99 11.71
N LEU A 274 68.74 15.12 12.20
CA LEU A 274 69.54 16.31 12.51
C LEU A 274 70.60 15.99 13.58
N ASN A 275 70.23 15.24 14.62
CA ASN A 275 71.16 14.84 15.68
C ASN A 275 72.26 13.89 15.13
N GLN A 276 71.90 12.92 14.31
CA GLN A 276 72.87 12.06 13.61
C GLN A 276 73.80 12.88 12.69
N GLN A 277 73.27 13.86 11.98
CA GLN A 277 74.07 14.74 11.11
C GLN A 277 75.01 15.64 11.93
N ALA A 278 74.56 16.15 13.08
CA ALA A 278 75.41 16.93 13.98
C ALA A 278 76.51 16.06 14.60
N GLN A 279 76.21 14.81 14.97
CA GLN A 279 77.21 13.88 15.49
C GLN A 279 78.26 13.50 14.44
N THR A 280 77.84 13.21 13.20
CA THR A 280 78.78 12.93 12.11
C THR A 280 79.69 14.12 11.80
N LEU A 281 79.14 15.34 11.74
CA LEU A 281 79.95 16.54 11.56
C LEU A 281 80.94 16.79 12.69
N LEU A 282 80.56 16.52 13.95
CA LEU A 282 81.48 16.64 15.08
C LEU A 282 82.57 15.56 15.05
N GLN A 283 82.23 14.35 14.61
CA GLN A 283 83.17 13.24 14.51
C GLN A 283 84.15 13.39 13.34
N ASP A 284 83.68 13.89 12.19
CA ASP A 284 84.53 14.25 11.04
C ASP A 284 85.48 15.42 11.35
N GLN A 285 85.18 16.23 12.37
CA GLN A 285 86.03 17.33 12.84
C GLN A 285 87.18 16.84 13.76
N ASP A 286 86.99 15.71 14.44
CA ASP A 286 88.03 15.06 15.26
C ASP A 286 88.95 14.15 14.41
N ASP A 287 88.49 13.72 13.22
CA ASP A 287 89.20 12.83 12.29
C ASP A 287 89.91 13.57 11.12
N ASP A 288 90.32 14.84 11.29
CA ASP A 288 91.16 15.56 10.33
C ASP A 288 92.65 15.46 10.69
N PRO A 289 93.41 14.44 10.23
CA PRO A 289 94.85 14.34 10.40
C PRO A 289 95.55 15.22 9.35
N SER A 290 95.45 16.53 9.53
CA SER A 290 96.10 17.50 8.64
C SER A 290 96.99 18.46 9.44
N THR A 291 98.18 17.97 9.85
CA THR A 291 99.53 18.59 9.71
C THR A 291 100.47 18.31 10.89
N GLN A 292 101.59 17.65 10.55
CA GLN A 292 102.95 17.70 11.13
C GLN A 292 103.19 17.40 12.62
#